data_AF-A0A1C5LMT0-F1
#
_entry.id   AF-A0A1C5LMT0-F1
#
_cell.length_a   1.000
_cell.length_b   1.000
_cell.length_c   1.000
_cell.angle_alpha   90.00
_cell.angle_beta   90.00
_cell.angle_gamma   90.00
#
_symmetry.space_group_name_H-M   'P 1'
#
loop_
_entity.id
_entity.type
_entity.pdbx_description
1 polymer ?
#
loop_
_entity_poly.entity_id
_entity_poly.type
_entity_poly.pdbx_seq_one_letter_code
_entity_poly.pdbx_strand_id
1 'polypeptide(L)' 'MEHNGKALQEYLYKTIEVKKGGVTFQVSLYLPTTGTGNLKSRLLRLMEADMERQEKGKG' A
#
# COMPACT_ATOMS: atom_id res chain seq x y z
N MET A 1 -19.73 -15.79 -23.41
CA MET A 1 -19.35 -15.07 -22.19
C MET A 1 -17.84 -15.20 -22.04
N GLU A 2 -17.09 -14.24 -22.56
CA GLU A 2 -15.62 -14.25 -22.51
C GLU A 2 -15.17 -13.41 -21.32
N HIS A 3 -14.63 -14.06 -20.28
CA HIS A 3 -13.94 -13.38 -19.20
C HIS A 3 -12.62 -12.81 -19.75
N ASN A 4 -12.68 -11.57 -20.24
CA ASN A 4 -11.50 -10.81 -20.62
C ASN A 4 -10.71 -10.46 -19.36
N GLY A 5 -9.86 -11.40 -18.91
CA GLY A 5 -8.93 -11.22 -17.80
C GLY A 5 -7.88 -10.17 -18.18
N LYS A 6 -8.24 -8.88 -18.12
CA LYS A 6 -7.27 -7.79 -18.18
C LYS A 6 -6.32 -7.98 -17.00
N ALA A 7 -5.12 -8.47 -17.27
CA ALA A 7 -4.03 -8.45 -16.30
C ALA A 7 -3.90 -7.01 -15.78
N LEU A 8 -4.15 -6.83 -14.49
CA LEU A 8 -4.00 -5.54 -13.82
C LEU A 8 -2.54 -5.13 -14.03
N GLN A 9 -2.27 -4.13 -14.87
CA GLN A 9 -0.90 -3.67 -15.06
C GLN A 9 -0.45 -3.06 -13.73
N GLU A 10 0.61 -3.60 -13.14
CA GLU A 10 1.22 -3.06 -11.92
C GLU A 10 2.56 -2.45 -12.33
N TYR A 11 2.79 -1.17 -12.02
CA TYR A 11 4.08 -0.52 -12.31
C TYR A 11 4.95 -0.50 -11.06
N LEU A 12 6.25 -0.79 -11.24
CA LEU A 12 7.22 -0.68 -10.15
C LEU A 12 7.33 0.79 -9.73
N TYR A 13 6.94 1.08 -8.50
CA TYR A 13 6.97 2.42 -7.94
C TYR A 13 8.30 2.70 -7.26
N LYS A 14 8.77 1.77 -6.43
CA LYS A 14 9.99 1.96 -5.66
C LYS A 14 10.58 0.63 -5.23
N THR A 15 11.89 0.53 -5.25
CA THR A 15 12.62 -0.53 -4.56
C THR A 15 13.34 0.07 -3.35
N ILE A 16 13.22 -0.58 -2.20
CA ILE A 16 13.90 -0.21 -0.96
C ILE A 16 14.70 -1.39 -0.43
N GLU A 17 15.85 -1.10 0.16
CA GLU A 17 16.63 -2.08 0.89
C GLU A 17 16.35 -1.94 2.38
N VAL A 18 15.95 -3.03 3.01
CA VAL A 18 15.70 -3.09 4.45
C VAL A 18 16.74 -4.02 5.07
N LYS A 19 17.51 -3.51 6.02
CA LYS A 19 18.48 -4.32 6.77
C LYS A 19 17.85 -4.75 8.09
N LYS A 20 17.79 -6.06 8.35
CA LYS A 20 17.30 -6.61 9.62
C LYS A 20 18.11 -7.85 9.99
N GLY A 21 18.70 -7.83 11.18
CA GLY A 21 19.47 -8.97 11.71
C GLY A 21 20.68 -9.37 10.87
N GLY A 22 21.38 -8.40 10.27
CA GLY A 22 22.52 -8.66 9.38
C GLY A 22 22.15 -9.11 7.96
N VAL A 23 20.87 -9.30 7.67
CA VAL A 23 20.35 -9.65 6.33
C VAL A 23 19.82 -8.40 5.65
N THR A 24 20.11 -8.26 4.34
CA THR A 24 19.57 -7.19 3.50
C THR A 24 18.44 -7.74 2.64
N PHE A 25 17.26 -7.16 2.77
CA PHE A 25 16.07 -7.50 1.99
C PHE A 25 15.84 -6.42 0.94
N GLN A 26 15.67 -6.83 -0.31
CA GLN A 26 15.23 -5.95 -1.38
C GLN A 26 13.71 -6.05 -1.51
N VAL A 27 13.02 -4.95 -1.25
CA VAL A 27 11.55 -4.89 -1.28
C VAL A 27 11.13 -3.97 -2.41
N SER A 28 10.41 -4.52 -3.38
CA SER A 28 9.85 -3.78 -4.51
C SER A 28 8.36 -3.50 -4.27
N LEU A 29 7.99 -2.23 -4.30
CA LEU A 29 6.60 -1.76 -4.21
C LEU A 29 6.05 -1.53 -5.61
N TYR A 30 4.92 -2.16 -5.91
CA TYR A 30 4.20 -1.98 -7.16
C TYR A 30 2.90 -1.22 -6.91
N LEU A 31 2.55 -0.32 -7.82
CA LEU A 31 1.29 0.41 -7.81
C LEU A 31 0.38 -0.11 -8.94
N PRO A 32 -0.91 -0.33 -8.66
CA PRO A 32 -1.85 -0.72 -9.70
C PRO A 32 -2.14 0.47 -10.64
N THR A 33 -2.18 0.22 -11.95
CA THR A 33 -2.48 1.26 -12.96
C THR A 33 -3.94 1.70 -12.96
N THR A 34 -4.87 0.86 -12.50
CA THR A 34 -6.30 1.17 -12.37
C THR A 34 -6.78 0.71 -11.01
N GLY A 35 -7.19 1.68 -10.19
CA GLY A 35 -7.20 1.54 -8.74
C GLY A 35 -8.36 0.74 -8.15
N THR A 36 -8.08 0.14 -6.99
CA THR A 36 -9.08 -0.18 -5.96
C THR A 36 -9.27 1.00 -4.97
N GLY A 37 -9.13 2.24 -5.48
CA GLY A 37 -9.09 3.48 -4.71
C GLY A 37 -7.70 4.12 -4.76
N ASN A 38 -7.64 5.41 -5.10
CA ASN A 38 -6.36 6.10 -5.29
C ASN A 38 -5.52 6.05 -4.00
N LEU A 39 -4.18 5.99 -4.13
CA LEU A 39 -3.25 5.89 -3.00
C LEU A 39 -3.48 7.00 -1.95
N LYS A 40 -3.82 8.21 -2.40
CA LYS A 40 -4.12 9.36 -1.55
C LYS A 40 -5.35 9.10 -0.66
N SER A 41 -6.40 8.49 -1.18
CA SER A 41 -7.61 8.11 -0.45
C SER A 41 -7.36 6.97 0.54
N ARG A 42 -6.46 6.03 0.21
CA ARG A 42 -6.04 4.99 1.15
C ARG A 42 -5.18 5.55 2.30
N LEU A 43 -4.29 6.49 1.99
CA LEU A 43 -3.49 7.20 3.00
C LEU A 43 -4.37 8.04 3.92
N LEU A 44 -5.33 8.80 3.35
CA LEU A 44 -6.32 9.56 4.13
C LEU A 44 -7.07 8.66 5.12
N ARG A 45 -7.61 7.51 4.66
CA ARG A 45 -8.31 6.56 5.55
C ARG A 45 -7.42 5.98 6.65
N LEU A 46 -6.14 5.73 6.37
CA LEU A 46 -5.20 5.23 7.38
C LEU A 46 -4.91 6.31 8.44
N MET A 47 -4.77 7.57 8.03
CA MET A 47 -4.58 8.69 8.95
C MET A 47 -5.83 8.93 9.81
N GLU A 48 -7.03 8.90 9.20
CA GLU A 48 -8.31 9.00 9.91
C GLU A 48 -8.46 7.89 10.97
N ALA A 49 -8.16 6.64 10.61
CA ALA A 49 -8.23 5.50 11.53
C ALA A 49 -7.20 5.58 12.67
N ASP A 50 -6.03 6.16 12.44
CA ASP A 50 -5.03 6.36 13.48
C ASP A 50 -5.46 7.45 14.47
N MET A 51 -6.02 8.57 13.98
CA MET A 51 -6.57 9.64 14.81
C MET A 51 -7.70 9.14 15.73
N GLU A 52 -8.65 8.37 15.19
CA GLU A 52 -9.74 7.80 15.99
C GLU A 52 -9.25 6.86 17.11
N ARG A 53 -8.16 6.12 16.87
CA ARG A 53 -7.55 5.23 17.87
C ARG A 53 -6.84 6.03 18.96
N GLN A 54 -6.20 7.13 18.61
CA GLN A 54 -5.55 8.01 19.58
C GLN A 54 -6.55 8.76 20.47
N GLU A 55 -7.74 9.07 19.97
CA GLU A 55 -8.81 9.65 20.79
C GLU A 55 -9.43 8.63 21.76
N LYS A 56 -9.59 7.38 21.34
CA LYS A 56 -10.17 6.31 22.18
C LYS A 56 -9.22 5.74 23.23
N GLY A 57 -7.91 5.97 23.11
CA GLY A 57 -6.90 5.50 24.07
C GLY A 57 -6.61 6.44 25.24
N LYS A 58 -7.39 7.53 25.42
CA LYS A 58 -7.22 8.53 26.48
C LYS A 58 -8.26 8.44 27.61
N GLY A 59 -8.97 7.31 27.72
CA GLY A 59 -9.91 7.01 28.80
C GLY A 59 -9.34 6.02 29.80
#